data_AF-A0A2W6DVB3-F1
#
_entry.id   AF-A0A2W6DVB3-F1
#
_cell.length_a   1.000
_cell.length_b   1.000
_cell.length_c   1.000
_cell.angle_alpha   90.00
_cell.angle_beta   90.00
_cell.angle_gamma   90.00
#
_symmetry.space_group_name_H-M   'P 1'
#
loop_
_entity.id
_entity.type
_entity.pdbx_description
1 polymer ?
#
loop_
_entity_poly.entity_id
_entity_poly.type
_entity_poly.pdbx_seq_one_letter_code
_entity_poly.pdbx_strand_id
1 'polypeptide(L)'
;MVGTNKSDAAGTVRSLLADLSARSAGDGPSRRPFTEVLAARGVRPVTYIDWLRVEAAEAELAGALGRGERVKIGDRDALEALCRPSAD
;
A
#
# COMPACT_ATOMS: atom_id res chain seq x y z
N MET A 1 -9.63 -19.71 3.41
CA MET A 1 -8.23 -20.04 3.77
C MET A 1 -7.34 -19.09 2.99
N VAL A 2 -6.39 -18.38 3.63
CA VAL A 2 -5.53 -17.40 2.94
C VAL A 2 -4.53 -18.09 1.98
N GLY A 3 -4.21 -19.36 2.22
CA GLY A 3 -3.19 -20.11 1.46
C GLY A 3 -3.52 -20.35 -0.02
N THR A 4 -4.80 -20.49 -0.39
CA THR A 4 -5.21 -20.73 -1.79
C THR A 4 -4.93 -19.50 -2.68
N ASN A 5 -4.99 -18.30 -2.12
CA ASN A 5 -4.69 -17.06 -2.85
C ASN A 5 -3.21 -16.99 -3.26
N LYS A 6 -2.30 -17.59 -2.48
CA LYS A 6 -0.87 -17.60 -2.82
C LYS A 6 -0.59 -18.44 -4.06
N SER A 7 -1.11 -19.65 -4.12
CA SER A 7 -0.91 -20.54 -5.28
C SER A 7 -1.58 -19.99 -6.55
N ASP A 8 -2.77 -19.40 -6.40
CA ASP A 8 -3.51 -18.75 -7.49
C ASP A 8 -2.77 -17.53 -8.05
N ALA A 9 -2.34 -16.61 -7.17
CA ALA A 9 -1.53 -15.46 -7.56
C ALA A 9 -0.22 -15.88 -8.24
N ALA A 10 0.43 -16.94 -7.76
CA ALA A 10 1.63 -17.47 -8.39
C ALA A 10 1.35 -18.01 -9.82
N GLY A 11 0.18 -18.62 -10.05
CA GLY A 11 -0.27 -19.00 -11.38
C GLY A 11 -0.39 -17.80 -12.31
N THR A 12 -1.08 -16.76 -11.85
CA THR A 12 -1.25 -15.51 -12.61
C THR A 12 0.09 -14.86 -12.96
N VAL A 13 1.01 -14.79 -12.00
CA VAL A 13 2.35 -14.20 -12.22
C VAL A 13 3.15 -15.00 -13.26
N ARG A 14 3.08 -16.33 -13.24
CA ARG A 14 3.75 -17.16 -14.26
C ARG A 14 3.24 -16.88 -15.66
N SER A 15 1.92 -16.79 -15.83
CA SER A 15 1.30 -16.44 -17.11
C SER A 15 1.73 -15.05 -17.58
N LEU A 16 1.70 -14.05 -16.69
CA LEU A 16 2.13 -12.68 -16.99
C LEU A 16 3.60 -12.63 -17.45
N LEU A 17 4.50 -13.36 -16.79
CA LEU A 17 5.90 -13.40 -17.15
C LEU A 17 6.12 -14.09 -18.50
N ALA A 18 5.38 -15.16 -18.80
CA ALA A 18 5.40 -15.81 -20.12
C ALA A 18 4.99 -14.82 -21.22
N ASP A 19 3.88 -14.09 -21.03
CA ASP A 19 3.40 -13.08 -21.98
C ASP A 19 4.42 -11.95 -22.19
N LEU A 20 5.06 -11.48 -21.11
CA LEU A 20 6.09 -10.45 -21.19
C LEU A 20 7.33 -10.94 -21.94
N SER A 21 7.74 -12.19 -21.75
CA SER A 21 8.88 -12.76 -22.44
C SER A 21 8.65 -12.95 -23.95
N ALA A 22 7.40 -13.13 -24.36
CA ALA A 22 7.01 -13.24 -25.77
C ALA A 22 6.91 -11.88 -26.50
N ARG A 23 6.97 -10.74 -25.79
CA ARG A 23 6.89 -9.40 -26.39
C ARG A 23 8.26 -8.94 -26.91
N SER A 24 8.28 -8.35 -28.11
CA SER A 24 9.47 -7.68 -28.63
C SER A 24 9.78 -6.39 -27.84
N ALA A 25 11.05 -6.17 -27.52
CA ALA A 25 11.50 -4.94 -26.86
C ALA A 25 11.27 -3.74 -27.80
N GLY A 26 10.28 -2.90 -27.50
CA GLY A 26 9.98 -1.70 -28.29
C GLY A 26 8.49 -1.34 -28.40
N ASP A 27 7.59 -2.30 -28.16
CA ASP A 27 6.15 -2.06 -28.21
C ASP A 27 5.64 -1.39 -26.92
N GLY A 28 5.83 -0.08 -26.81
CA GLY A 28 5.16 0.72 -25.78
C GLY A 28 5.50 2.20 -25.84
N PRO A 29 4.51 3.10 -25.61
CA PRO A 29 4.79 4.51 -25.44
C PRO A 29 5.73 4.73 -24.25
N SER A 30 6.55 5.78 -24.30
CA SER A 30 7.31 6.26 -23.13
C SER A 30 6.35 6.41 -21.95
N ARG A 31 6.54 5.58 -20.91
CA ARG A 31 5.67 5.55 -19.75
C ARG A 31 6.15 6.60 -18.76
N ARG A 32 5.34 7.64 -18.54
CA ARG A 32 5.52 8.51 -17.36
C ARG A 32 5.46 7.65 -16.09
N PRO A 33 6.31 7.91 -15.08
CA PRO A 33 6.18 7.28 -13.78
C PRO A 33 4.75 7.39 -13.25
N PHE A 34 4.20 6.27 -12.76
CA PHE A 34 2.82 6.26 -12.27
C PHE A 34 2.60 7.24 -11.11
N THR A 35 3.64 7.50 -10.30
CA THR A 35 3.64 8.51 -9.25
C THR A 35 3.39 9.92 -9.76
N GLU A 36 3.95 10.29 -10.91
CA GLU A 36 3.67 11.59 -11.56
C GLU A 36 2.23 11.68 -12.04
N VAL A 37 1.71 10.58 -12.59
CA VAL A 37 0.32 10.49 -13.04
C VAL A 37 -0.66 10.68 -11.87
N LEU A 38 -0.34 10.10 -10.71
CA LEU A 38 -1.12 10.29 -9.48
C LEU A 38 -1.03 11.73 -8.98
N ALA A 39 0.17 12.30 -8.94
CA ALA A 39 0.39 13.69 -8.53
C ALA A 39 -0.36 14.68 -9.43
N ALA A 40 -0.32 14.49 -10.75
CA ALA A 40 -1.06 15.31 -11.71
C ALA A 40 -2.60 15.25 -11.54
N ARG A 41 -3.10 14.20 -10.86
CA ARG A 41 -4.52 14.06 -10.50
C ARG A 41 -4.84 14.56 -9.08
N GLY A 42 -3.88 15.17 -8.39
CA GLY A 42 -4.03 15.61 -7.00
C GLY A 42 -4.13 14.45 -6.00
N VAL A 43 -3.73 13.23 -6.40
CA VAL A 43 -3.76 12.07 -5.51
C VAL A 43 -2.43 11.99 -4.75
N ARG A 44 -2.51 12.04 -3.42
CA ARG A 44 -1.39 11.70 -2.52
C ARG A 44 -1.59 10.29 -1.96
N PRO A 45 -0.84 9.28 -2.43
CA PRO A 45 -0.96 7.92 -1.92
C PRO A 45 -0.58 7.83 -0.43
N VAL A 46 -1.19 6.89 0.27
CA VAL A 46 -0.69 6.42 1.57
C VAL A 46 0.48 5.50 1.26
N THR A 47 1.67 5.90 1.68
CA THR A 47 2.89 5.12 1.50
C THR A 47 3.01 4.04 2.58
N TYR A 48 3.97 3.15 2.41
CA TYR A 48 4.30 2.17 3.46
C TYR A 48 4.75 2.85 4.77
N ILE A 49 5.47 3.96 4.68
CA ILE A 49 5.89 4.74 5.85
C ILE A 49 4.68 5.38 6.54
N ASP A 50 3.71 5.87 5.78
CA ASP A 50 2.47 6.42 6.33
C ASP A 50 1.67 5.33 7.07
N TRP A 51 1.59 4.12 6.49
CA TRP A 51 0.96 2.97 7.14
C TRP A 51 1.67 2.54 8.43
N LEU A 52 3.01 2.57 8.46
CA LEU A 52 3.78 2.24 9.67
C LEU A 52 3.47 3.20 10.83
N ARG A 53 3.18 4.48 10.56
CA ARG A 53 2.74 5.42 11.59
C ARG A 53 1.38 5.04 12.20
N VAL A 54 0.45 4.59 11.35
CA VAL A 54 -0.85 4.07 11.81
C VAL A 54 -0.65 2.84 12.68
N GLU A 55 0.21 1.92 12.23
CA GLU A 55 0.48 0.68 12.94
C GLU A 55 1.09 0.94 14.34
N ALA A 56 2.07 1.84 14.44
CA ALA A 56 2.65 2.27 15.70
C ALA A 56 1.62 2.91 16.64
N ALA A 57 0.80 3.85 16.14
CA ALA A 57 -0.22 4.53 16.94
C ALA A 57 -1.28 3.57 17.50
N GLU A 58 -1.64 2.52 16.75
CA GLU A 58 -2.58 1.50 17.21
C GLU A 58 -1.98 0.56 18.27
N ALA A 59 -0.67 0.31 18.22
CA ALA A 59 0.05 -0.42 19.27
C ALA A 59 0.20 0.44 20.54
N GLU A 60 0.48 1.74 20.40
CA GLU A 60 0.52 2.69 21.52
C GLU A 60 -0.84 2.80 22.21
N LEU A 61 -1.93 2.89 21.44
CA LEU A 61 -3.29 2.91 21.98
C LEU A 61 -3.62 1.62 22.74
N ALA A 62 -3.20 0.46 22.22
CA ALA A 62 -3.34 -0.81 22.92
C ALA A 62 -2.61 -0.81 24.28
N GLY A 63 -1.37 -0.31 24.31
CA GLY A 63 -0.60 -0.14 25.54
C GLY A 63 -1.30 0.77 26.55
N ALA A 64 -1.77 1.94 26.11
CA ALA A 64 -2.46 2.90 26.95
C ALA A 64 -3.77 2.36 27.56
N LEU A 65 -4.47 1.48 26.83
CA LEU A 65 -5.72 0.87 27.28
C LEU A 65 -5.53 -0.46 28.02
N GLY A 66 -4.31 -0.99 28.08
CA GLY A 66 -4.02 -2.33 28.60
C GLY A 66 -4.71 -3.44 27.79
N ARG A 67 -4.81 -3.30 26.47
CA ARG A 67 -5.58 -4.18 25.58
C ARG A 67 -4.76 -4.82 24.47
N GLY A 68 -4.19 -5.99 24.74
CA GLY A 68 -3.55 -6.84 23.74
C GLY A 68 -2.41 -6.13 22.99
N GLU A 69 -2.13 -6.59 21.77
CA GLU A 69 -1.04 -6.05 20.94
C GLU A 69 -1.45 -4.76 20.19
N ARG A 70 -2.71 -4.65 19.76
CA ARG A 70 -3.18 -3.57 18.89
C ARG A 70 -4.66 -3.25 19.11
N VAL A 71 -4.99 -1.96 19.12
CA VAL A 71 -6.36 -1.45 19.09
C VAL A 71 -6.54 -0.61 17.83
N LYS A 72 -7.52 -0.95 17.00
CA LYS A 72 -7.74 -0.28 15.72
C LYS A 72 -8.17 1.17 15.89
N ILE A 73 -7.54 2.07 15.13
CA ILE A 73 -8.04 3.43 14.94
C ILE A 73 -9.12 3.34 13.88
N GLY A 74 -10.38 3.44 14.33
CA GLY A 74 -11.55 3.38 13.46
C GLY A 74 -11.95 4.73 12.86
N ASP A 75 -11.43 5.83 13.39
CA ASP A 75 -11.73 7.17 12.91
C ASP A 75 -10.90 7.53 11.68
N ARG A 76 -11.58 8.04 10.65
CA ARG A 76 -10.93 8.34 9.37
C ARG A 76 -10.01 9.55 9.48
N ASP A 77 -10.42 10.60 10.16
CA ASP A 77 -9.63 11.84 10.23
C ASP A 77 -8.35 11.61 11.05
N ALA A 78 -8.43 10.79 12.11
CA ALA A 78 -7.26 10.32 12.85
C ALA A 78 -6.29 9.51 11.97
N LEU A 79 -6.80 8.59 11.14
CA LEU A 79 -5.97 7.84 10.17
C LEU A 79 -5.32 8.78 9.16
N GLU A 80 -6.07 9.77 8.65
CA GLU A 80 -5.55 10.75 7.70
C GLU A 80 -4.46 11.63 8.33
N ALA A 81 -4.63 12.07 9.58
CA ALA A 81 -3.63 12.84 10.32
C ALA A 81 -2.33 12.04 10.54
N LEU A 82 -2.44 10.75 10.90
CA LEU A 82 -1.27 9.86 11.05
C LEU A 82 -0.53 9.64 9.73
N CYS A 83 -1.27 9.55 8.62
CA CYS A 83 -0.68 9.41 7.28
C CYS A 83 -0.10 10.72 6.71
N ARG A 84 -0.49 11.87 7.28
CA ARG A 84 -0.18 13.21 6.79
C ARG A 84 0.11 14.16 7.97
N PRO A 85 1.16 13.89 8.76
CA PRO A 85 1.51 14.78 9.85
C PRO A 85 1.84 16.16 9.30
N SER A 86 1.38 17.21 9.98
CA SER A 86 1.83 18.57 9.73
C SER A 86 3.35 18.62 9.86
N ALA A 87 4.02 19.40 9.01
CA ALA A 87 5.43 19.69 9.23
C ALA A 87 5.55 20.59 10.46
N ASP A 88 6.40 20.19 11.42
CA ASP A 88 6.87 21.05 12.51
C ASP A 88 7.79 22.17 11.98
#